data_AF-A0A536ZWP1-F1
#
_entry.id   AF-A0A536ZWP1-F1
#
_cell.length_a   1.000
_cell.length_b   1.000
_cell.length_c   1.000
_cell.angle_alpha   90.00
_cell.angle_beta   90.00
_cell.angle_gamma   90.00
#
_symmetry.space_group_name_H-M   'P 1'
#
loop_
_entity.id
_entity.type
_entity.pdbx_description
1 polymer ?
#
loop_
_entity_poly.entity_id
_entity_poly.type
_entity_poly.pdbx_seq_one_letter_code
_entity_poly.pdbx_strand_id
1 'polypeptide(L)'
;MADGAALAWHFADTIVAEFQEAKSRARSFIVFIVPVGPIGQFELFAQRCNEMQISLRDLVLINMDEYLTAEGDYIPTSEALSFRSHMERALWSRLDPALAPPPAHRHFPDPRDPQATNRLIERCGGVDVTVSMKES
;
A
#
# COMPACT_ATOMS: atom_id res chain seq x y z
N MET A 1 -24.09 -3.53 -6.29
CA MET A 1 -23.02 -3.10 -7.22
C MET A 1 -22.58 -1.64 -7.03
N ALA A 2 -23.43 -0.73 -6.54
CA ALA A 2 -23.04 0.67 -6.29
C ALA A 2 -22.12 0.87 -5.06
N ASP A 3 -22.21 -0.03 -4.08
CA ASP A 3 -21.53 0.09 -2.78
C ASP A 3 -20.00 -0.14 -2.86
N GLY A 4 -19.58 -1.21 -3.55
CA GLY A 4 -18.15 -1.54 -3.67
C GLY A 4 -17.32 -0.52 -4.45
N ALA A 5 -17.90 0.11 -5.48
CA ALA A 5 -17.23 1.18 -6.21
C ALA A 5 -17.11 2.44 -5.34
N ALA A 6 -18.18 2.84 -4.66
CA ALA A 6 -18.14 3.98 -3.75
C ALA A 6 -17.12 3.78 -2.61
N LEU A 7 -17.02 2.56 -2.07
CA LEU A 7 -16.03 2.20 -1.07
C LEU A 7 -14.59 2.31 -1.61
N ALA A 8 -14.33 1.83 -2.83
CA ALA A 8 -13.02 1.93 -3.46
C ALA A 8 -12.61 3.40 -3.72
N TRP A 9 -13.54 4.24 -4.17
CA TRP A 9 -13.33 5.68 -4.34
C TRP A 9 -13.02 6.37 -3.02
N HIS A 10 -13.84 6.12 -2.00
CA HIS A 10 -13.63 6.70 -0.68
C HIS A 10 -12.26 6.32 -0.12
N PHE A 11 -11.88 5.05 -0.22
CA PHE A 11 -10.58 4.56 0.26
C PHE A 11 -9.40 5.20 -0.48
N ALA A 12 -9.49 5.33 -1.81
CA ALA A 12 -8.45 5.98 -2.60
C ALA A 12 -8.28 7.46 -2.21
N ASP A 13 -9.39 8.19 -2.08
CA ASP A 13 -9.37 9.60 -1.68
C ASP A 13 -8.86 9.76 -0.24
N THR A 14 -9.20 8.84 0.68
CA THR A 14 -8.63 8.80 2.03
C THR A 14 -7.11 8.61 2.00
N ILE A 15 -6.57 7.65 1.24
CA ILE A 15 -5.11 7.46 1.15
C ILE A 15 -4.42 8.74 0.65
N VAL A 16 -4.97 9.39 -0.38
CA VAL A 16 -4.41 10.64 -0.91
C VAL A 16 -4.40 11.74 0.14
N ALA A 17 -5.54 11.95 0.83
CA ALA A 17 -5.68 13.00 1.83
C ALA A 17 -4.73 12.78 3.01
N GLU A 18 -4.70 11.56 3.55
CA GLU A 18 -3.81 11.19 4.65
C GLU A 18 -2.33 11.33 4.26
N PHE A 19 -1.98 11.02 3.01
CA PHE A 19 -0.59 11.16 2.54
C PHE A 19 -0.18 12.63 2.46
N GLN A 20 -1.05 13.49 1.93
CA GLN A 20 -0.77 14.92 1.85
C GLN A 20 -0.69 15.58 3.23
N GLU A 21 -1.58 15.20 4.15
CA GLU A 21 -1.56 15.63 5.54
C GLU A 21 -0.25 15.20 6.23
N ALA A 22 0.15 13.93 6.10
CA ALA A 22 1.41 13.45 6.65
C ALA A 22 2.63 14.18 6.04
N LYS A 23 2.60 14.45 4.73
CA LYS A 23 3.65 15.20 4.03
C LYS A 23 3.80 16.63 4.54
N SER A 24 2.70 17.27 4.94
CA SER A 24 2.73 18.63 5.52
C SER A 24 3.49 18.70 6.84
N ARG A 25 3.65 17.57 7.53
CA ARG A 25 4.37 17.45 8.81
C ARG A 25 5.89 17.29 8.64
N ALA A 26 6.41 17.41 7.42
CA ALA A 26 7.83 17.43 7.06
C ALA A 26 8.65 16.21 7.53
N ARG A 27 8.04 15.02 7.53
CA ARG A 27 8.76 13.75 7.79
C ARG A 27 9.55 13.29 6.57
N SER A 28 10.72 12.67 6.80
CA SER A 28 11.52 12.07 5.72
C SER A 28 10.89 10.81 5.10
N PHE A 29 10.09 10.09 5.89
CA PHE A 29 9.31 8.95 5.43
C PHE A 29 7.88 9.09 5.95
N ILE A 30 6.94 8.70 5.10
CA ILE A 30 5.51 8.65 5.40
C ILE A 30 5.11 7.17 5.34
N VAL A 31 4.81 6.57 6.48
CA VAL A 31 4.64 5.12 6.61
C VAL A 31 3.16 4.74 6.69
N PHE A 32 2.72 3.97 5.70
CA PHE A 32 1.35 3.50 5.57
C PHE A 32 1.30 2.00 5.77
N ILE A 33 0.38 1.52 6.62
CA ILE A 33 0.00 0.10 6.71
C ILE A 33 -1.37 -0.06 6.07
N VAL A 34 -1.47 -0.90 5.03
CA VAL A 34 -2.71 -1.07 4.25
C VAL A 34 -3.06 -2.54 4.00
N PRO A 35 -4.35 -2.92 4.06
CA PRO A 35 -4.82 -4.18 3.53
C PRO A 35 -4.78 -4.16 2.00
N VAL A 36 -4.81 -5.33 1.37
CA VAL A 36 -5.04 -5.40 -0.09
C VAL A 36 -6.50 -5.14 -0.44
N GLY A 37 -7.45 -5.57 0.39
CA GLY A 37 -8.88 -5.29 0.26
C GLY A 37 -9.23 -3.83 0.58
N PRO A 38 -10.27 -3.20 -0.02
CA PRO A 38 -11.19 -3.72 -1.04
C PRO A 38 -10.49 -3.94 -2.40
N ILE A 39 -11.18 -4.17 -3.51
CA ILE A 39 -10.53 -4.24 -4.84
C ILE A 39 -10.93 -2.99 -5.64
N GLY A 40 -9.96 -2.37 -6.33
CA GLY A 40 -10.18 -1.20 -7.21
C GLY A 40 -9.61 0.12 -6.68
N GLN A 41 -9.40 0.23 -5.37
CA GLN A 41 -8.91 1.45 -4.71
C GLN A 41 -7.47 1.79 -5.08
N PHE A 42 -6.63 0.79 -5.36
CA PHE A 42 -5.24 1.03 -5.69
C PHE A 42 -5.08 1.53 -7.12
N GLU A 43 -5.91 1.06 -8.05
CA GLU A 43 -5.99 1.61 -9.40
C GLU A 43 -6.41 3.09 -9.37
N LEU A 44 -7.43 3.40 -8.57
CA LEU A 44 -7.89 4.77 -8.37
C LEU A 44 -6.82 5.63 -7.69
N PHE A 45 -6.14 5.10 -6.66
CA PHE A 45 -5.05 5.80 -6.00
C PHE A 45 -3.91 6.13 -6.98
N ALA A 46 -3.49 5.16 -7.80
CA ALA A 46 -2.49 5.38 -8.84
C ALA A 46 -2.93 6.46 -9.83
N GLN A 47 -4.18 6.40 -10.30
CA GLN A 47 -4.75 7.38 -11.20
C GLN A 47 -4.72 8.79 -10.59
N ARG A 48 -5.20 8.96 -9.35
CA ARG A 48 -5.18 10.24 -8.65
C ARG A 48 -3.77 10.80 -8.51
N CYS A 49 -2.80 9.97 -8.10
CA CYS A 49 -1.42 10.40 -7.97
C CYS A 49 -0.83 10.88 -9.29
N ASN A 50 -1.10 10.18 -10.39
CA ASN A 50 -0.64 10.59 -11.71
C ASN A 50 -1.31 11.90 -12.18
N GLU A 51 -2.64 12.00 -12.06
CA GLU A 51 -3.42 13.18 -12.47
C GLU A 51 -3.02 14.43 -11.69
N MET A 52 -2.81 14.28 -10.38
CA MET A 52 -2.47 15.38 -9.48
C MET A 52 -0.95 15.60 -9.34
N GLN A 53 -0.13 14.81 -10.04
CA GLN A 53 1.34 14.85 -9.96
C GLN A 53 1.88 14.73 -8.52
N ILE A 54 1.28 13.84 -7.73
CA ILE A 54 1.67 13.60 -6.34
C ILE A 54 2.87 12.66 -6.32
N SER A 55 4.03 13.18 -5.93
CA SER A 55 5.22 12.36 -5.71
C SER A 55 5.08 11.54 -4.42
N LEU A 56 5.14 10.21 -4.58
CA LEU A 56 5.10 9.20 -3.53
C LEU A 56 6.50 8.69 -3.15
N ARG A 57 7.57 9.40 -3.49
CA ARG A 57 8.95 8.94 -3.21
C ARG A 57 9.23 8.77 -1.72
N ASP A 58 8.56 9.55 -0.88
CA ASP A 58 8.69 9.52 0.57
C ASP A 58 7.74 8.49 1.22
N LEU A 59 6.83 7.89 0.44
CA LEU A 59 5.91 6.86 0.91
C LEU A 59 6.67 5.55 1.15
N VAL A 60 6.48 4.97 2.33
CA VAL A 60 6.76 3.58 2.66
C VAL A 60 5.42 2.88 2.86
N LEU A 61 5.10 1.94 1.97
CA LEU A 61 3.84 1.22 1.99
C LEU A 61 4.08 -0.22 2.44
N ILE A 62 3.45 -0.57 3.56
CA ILE A 62 3.50 -1.88 4.19
C ILE A 62 2.14 -2.55 4.01
N ASN A 63 2.11 -3.63 3.22
CA ASN A 63 0.93 -4.47 3.14
C ASN A 63 0.76 -5.28 4.44
N MET A 64 -0.48 -5.45 4.90
CA MET A 64 -0.79 -6.13 6.17
C MET A 64 -0.49 -7.63 6.14
N ASP A 65 -0.73 -8.29 5.01
CA ASP A 65 -0.72 -9.75 4.90
C ASP A 65 -0.42 -10.22 3.47
N GLU A 66 -0.25 -11.54 3.34
CA GLU A 66 -0.14 -12.29 2.09
C GLU A 66 -0.50 -13.74 2.36
N TYR A 67 -1.03 -14.43 1.34
CA TYR A 67 -1.30 -15.85 1.44
C TYR A 67 0.00 -16.67 1.41
N LEU A 68 0.01 -17.74 2.20
CA LEU A 68 1.12 -18.68 2.27
C LEU A 68 0.69 -20.06 1.73
N THR A 69 1.66 -20.83 1.25
CA THR A 69 1.50 -22.25 0.98
C THR A 69 1.31 -23.01 2.30
N ALA A 70 0.93 -24.29 2.23
CA ALA A 70 0.77 -25.13 3.42
C ALA A 70 2.09 -25.28 4.21
N GLU A 71 3.23 -25.11 3.53
CA GLU A 71 4.58 -25.17 4.10
C GLU A 71 5.00 -23.85 4.76
N GLY A 72 4.15 -22.81 4.72
CA GLY A 72 4.42 -21.50 5.32
C GLY A 72 5.30 -20.59 4.45
N ASP A 73 5.51 -20.92 3.18
CA ASP A 73 6.20 -20.05 2.23
C ASP A 73 5.20 -19.16 1.48
N TYR A 74 5.67 -18.09 0.86
CA TYR A 74 4.81 -17.28 -0.01
C TYR A 74 4.17 -18.11 -1.13
N ILE A 75 2.88 -17.87 -1.40
CA ILE A 75 2.28 -18.42 -2.62
C ILE A 75 2.97 -17.84 -3.88
N PRO A 76 2.99 -18.60 -5.00
CA PRO A 76 3.50 -18.11 -6.27
C PRO A 76 2.77 -16.85 -6.74
N THR A 77 3.50 -15.90 -7.35
CA THR A 77 2.89 -14.67 -7.88
C THR A 77 2.00 -14.90 -9.11
N SER A 78 2.06 -16.08 -9.72
CA SER A 78 1.12 -16.51 -10.77
C SER A 78 -0.27 -16.84 -10.23
N GLU A 79 -0.40 -17.11 -8.93
CA GLU A 79 -1.69 -17.39 -8.31
C GLU A 79 -2.54 -16.13 -8.22
N ALA A 80 -3.83 -16.26 -8.53
CA ALA A 80 -4.78 -15.15 -8.48
C ALA A 80 -4.91 -14.52 -7.08
N LEU A 81 -4.63 -15.31 -6.03
CA LEU A 81 -4.67 -14.88 -4.63
C LEU A 81 -3.43 -14.10 -4.19
N SER A 82 -2.35 -14.04 -4.98
CA SER A 82 -1.15 -13.34 -4.56
C SER A 82 -1.40 -11.83 -4.46
N PHE A 83 -1.34 -11.33 -3.25
CA PHE A 83 -1.47 -9.92 -2.93
C PHE A 83 -0.28 -9.11 -3.47
N ARG A 84 0.93 -9.66 -3.44
CA ARG A 84 2.09 -9.06 -4.13
C ARG A 84 1.80 -8.86 -5.62
N SER A 85 1.26 -9.88 -6.27
CA SER A 85 0.90 -9.86 -7.69
C SER A 85 -0.23 -8.87 -7.98
N HIS A 86 -1.21 -8.78 -7.08
CA HIS A 86 -2.28 -7.79 -7.16
C HIS A 86 -1.72 -6.36 -7.09
N MET A 87 -0.92 -6.03 -6.07
CA MET A 87 -0.33 -4.70 -5.89
C MET A 87 0.53 -4.27 -7.08
N GLU A 88 1.26 -5.21 -7.68
CA GLU A 88 2.05 -4.95 -8.90
C GLU A 88 1.16 -4.48 -10.06
N ARG A 89 0.04 -5.16 -10.31
CA ARG A 89 -0.90 -4.81 -11.39
C ARG A 89 -1.79 -3.60 -11.08
N ALA A 90 -2.20 -3.46 -9.82
CA ALA A 90 -3.20 -2.48 -9.40
C ALA A 90 -2.58 -1.12 -9.05
N LEU A 91 -1.33 -1.10 -8.59
CA LEU A 91 -0.67 0.13 -8.16
C LEU A 91 0.65 0.37 -8.90
N TRP A 92 1.61 -0.54 -8.73
CA TRP A 92 3.01 -0.26 -9.08
C TRP A 92 3.24 -0.05 -10.57
N SER A 93 2.65 -0.90 -11.41
CA SER A 93 2.73 -0.78 -12.87
C SER A 93 1.91 0.38 -13.46
N ARG A 94 1.04 1.00 -12.65
CA ARG A 94 0.14 2.09 -13.09
C ARG A 94 0.64 3.47 -12.71
N LEU A 95 1.51 3.58 -11.70
CA LEU A 95 2.11 4.84 -11.30
C LEU A 95 3.11 5.30 -12.37
N ASP A 96 3.15 6.61 -12.60
CA ASP A 96 4.28 7.25 -13.29
C ASP A 96 5.57 6.89 -12.54
N PRO A 97 6.58 6.28 -13.19
CA PRO A 97 7.85 5.92 -12.55
C PRO A 97 8.56 7.10 -11.86
N ALA A 98 8.35 8.33 -12.32
CA ALA A 98 8.92 9.52 -11.69
C ALA A 98 8.28 9.83 -10.32
N LEU A 99 7.02 9.45 -10.14
CA LEU A 99 6.22 9.67 -8.92
C LEU A 99 6.25 8.47 -7.97
N ALA A 100 6.49 7.27 -8.48
CA ALA A 100 6.39 6.03 -7.71
C ALA A 100 7.36 5.97 -6.51
N PRO A 101 6.97 5.30 -5.40
CA PRO A 101 7.90 4.97 -4.34
C PRO A 101 8.98 4.01 -4.88
N PRO A 102 10.25 4.13 -4.42
CA PRO A 102 11.29 3.19 -4.81
C PRO A 102 10.95 1.77 -4.35
N PRO A 103 11.44 0.71 -5.01
CA PRO A 103 11.13 -0.67 -4.65
C PRO A 103 11.40 -1.02 -3.17
N ALA A 104 12.45 -0.43 -2.58
CA ALA A 104 12.80 -0.62 -1.17
C ALA A 104 11.76 -0.10 -0.17
N HIS A 105 10.81 0.72 -0.63
CA HIS A 105 9.72 1.27 0.19
C HIS A 105 8.41 0.49 0.05
N ARG A 106 8.40 -0.58 -0.76
CA ARG A 106 7.22 -1.43 -0.99
C ARG A 106 7.42 -2.72 -0.21
N HIS A 107 6.70 -2.88 0.89
CA HIS A 107 6.97 -3.92 1.87
C HIS A 107 5.79 -4.88 2.02
N PHE A 108 6.09 -6.18 2.01
CA PHE A 108 5.18 -7.26 2.39
C PHE A 108 5.81 -8.05 3.55
N PRO A 109 5.02 -8.58 4.48
CA PRO A 109 5.53 -9.39 5.57
C PRO A 109 6.12 -10.70 5.04
N ASP A 110 7.43 -10.91 5.30
CA ASP A 110 8.14 -12.13 4.91
C ASP A 110 7.91 -13.23 5.95
N PRO A 111 7.34 -14.39 5.58
CA PRO A 111 7.14 -15.49 6.52
C PRO A 111 8.46 -16.04 7.09
N ARG A 112 9.58 -15.87 6.38
CA ARG A 112 10.92 -16.30 6.82
C ARG A 112 11.63 -15.25 7.67
N ASP A 113 11.15 -14.00 7.65
CA ASP A 113 11.64 -12.92 8.51
C ASP A 113 10.50 -12.03 9.04
N PRO A 114 9.67 -12.54 9.97
CA PRO A 114 8.52 -11.78 10.49
C PRO A 114 8.90 -10.46 11.19
N GLN A 115 10.15 -10.33 11.64
CA GLN A 115 10.65 -9.14 12.33
C GLN A 115 11.09 -8.02 11.37
N ALA A 116 11.15 -8.28 10.05
CA ALA A 116 11.51 -7.28 9.05
C ALA A 116 10.60 -6.05 9.10
N THR A 117 9.29 -6.27 9.27
CA THR A 117 8.28 -5.20 9.36
C THR A 117 8.54 -4.28 10.55
N ASN A 118 8.78 -4.85 11.74
CA ASN A 118 9.07 -4.07 12.95
C ASN A 118 10.32 -3.22 12.78
N ARG A 119 11.41 -3.83 12.29
CA ARG A 119 12.66 -3.11 12.00
C ARG A 119 12.47 -2.00 10.98
N LEU A 120 11.60 -2.19 9.98
CA LEU A 120 11.29 -1.14 8.99
C LEU A 120 10.58 0.04 9.65
N ILE A 121 9.54 -0.23 10.44
CA ILE A 121 8.77 0.80 11.17
C ILE A 121 9.69 1.59 12.11
N GLU A 122 10.56 0.90 12.86
CA GLU A 122 11.54 1.55 13.74
C GLU A 122 12.48 2.48 12.98
N ARG A 123 13.03 2.02 11.83
CA ARG A 123 13.91 2.84 10.99
C ARG A 123 13.22 4.09 10.44
N CYS A 124 11.93 4.01 10.16
CA CYS A 124 11.15 5.16 9.67
C CYS A 124 10.64 6.08 10.80
N GLY A 125 10.88 5.73 12.07
CA GLY A 125 10.43 6.50 13.23
C GLY A 125 8.95 6.35 13.54
N GLY A 126 8.37 5.19 13.25
CA GLY A 126 6.96 4.87 13.54
C GLY A 126 6.05 4.86 12.30
N VAL A 127 4.76 4.61 12.54
CA VAL A 127 3.69 4.55 11.53
C VAL A 127 2.93 5.87 11.51
N ASP A 128 2.62 6.40 10.33
CA ASP A 128 1.80 7.60 10.18
C ASP A 128 0.33 7.26 10.02
N VAL A 129 0.02 6.23 9.22
CA VAL A 129 -1.35 5.87 8.86
C VAL A 129 -1.51 4.36 8.87
N THR A 130 -2.52 3.89 9.61
CA THR A 130 -3.01 2.51 9.53
C THR A 130 -4.41 2.55 8.92
N VAL A 131 -4.56 2.05 7.71
CA VAL A 131 -5.88 1.98 7.09
C VAL A 131 -6.49 0.64 7.46
N SER A 132 -7.55 0.65 8.25
CA SER A 132 -8.33 -0.55 8.57
C SER A 132 -9.78 -0.28 8.18
N MET A 133 -10.46 -1.25 7.56
CA MET A 133 -11.90 -1.14 7.40
C MET A 133 -12.55 -1.22 8.77
N LYS A 134 -13.02 -0.10 9.29
CA LYS A 134 -14.05 -0.10 10.32
C LYS A 134 -15.38 -0.10 9.58
N GLU A 135 -16.15 -1.17 9.73
CA GLU A 135 -17.57 -1.17 9.38
C GLU A 135 -18.20 0.01 10.16
N SER A 136 -18.85 0.91 9.43
CA SER A 136 -19.65 2.00 10.02
C SER A 136 -20.95 1.46 10.59
#